data_AF-A0A8H7ERX4-F1
#
_entry.id   AF-A0A8H7ERX4-F1
#
_cell.length_a   1.000
_cell.length_b   1.000
_cell.length_c   1.000
_cell.angle_alpha   90.00
_cell.angle_beta   90.00
_cell.angle_gamma   90.00
#
_symmetry.space_group_name_H-M   'P 1'
#
loop_
_entity.id
_entity.type
_entity.pdbx_description
1 polymer ?
#
loop_
_entity_poly.entity_id
_entity_poly.type
_entity_poly.pdbx_seq_one_letter_code
_entity_poly.pdbx_strand_id
1 'polypeptide(L)'
;MDDEAVLKTRLAIDDRPVKNLEKKVVAWLASLKTESIESAQHSYESLLIQISNYRTSLERHAHIQRANEGDIEHYANIVDGTGSTIVGARERITGLKEELKIAQKGRDNKLEYDKVAREIMKLQTRDAYHASIEQLQRDIDMLKREKGNKEMAFESRKRKFSELVESVKTLKASIDEERAQTHETQRMLQDMDQDYASSEEEESVSDDENSSPDHKATTNGFHRFQERNDEDEDEDEDENADEEGMVADGEDEAVVVNGV
;
A
#
# COMPACT_ATOMS: atom_id res chain seq x y z
N MET A 1 -17.98 -47.99 47.45
CA MET A 1 -17.03 -49.07 47.77
C MET A 1 -17.26 -50.17 46.76
N ASP A 2 -16.33 -50.71 46.01
CA ASP A 2 -14.92 -50.38 45.82
C ASP A 2 -14.45 -51.36 44.74
N ASP A 3 -15.17 -51.50 43.62
CA ASP A 3 -14.91 -52.58 42.66
C ASP A 3 -13.47 -52.52 42.15
N GLU A 4 -12.95 -51.30 41.99
CA GLU A 4 -11.56 -51.06 41.66
C GLU A 4 -10.60 -51.45 42.81
N ALA A 5 -10.87 -51.11 44.08
CA ALA A 5 -9.97 -51.59 45.14
C ALA A 5 -10.16 -53.08 45.48
N VAL A 6 -11.33 -53.67 45.26
CA VAL A 6 -11.57 -55.11 45.36
C VAL A 6 -10.79 -55.83 44.26
N LEU A 7 -10.79 -55.30 43.05
CA LEU A 7 -9.98 -55.81 41.93
C LEU A 7 -8.48 -55.63 42.23
N LYS A 8 -8.04 -54.47 42.72
CA LYS A 8 -6.65 -54.22 43.16
C LYS A 8 -6.24 -55.15 44.28
N THR A 9 -7.10 -55.41 45.26
CA THR A 9 -6.82 -56.31 46.39
C THR A 9 -6.72 -57.76 45.92
N ARG A 10 -7.61 -58.20 45.01
CA ARG A 10 -7.52 -59.53 44.40
C ARG A 10 -6.33 -59.71 43.46
N LEU A 11 -5.91 -58.65 42.78
CA LEU A 11 -4.75 -58.67 41.88
C LEU A 11 -3.44 -58.60 42.67
N ALA A 12 -3.43 -57.90 43.80
CA ALA A 12 -2.26 -57.74 44.67
C ALA A 12 -1.95 -59.01 45.49
N ILE A 13 -2.95 -59.83 45.79
CA ILE A 13 -2.77 -61.05 46.59
C ILE A 13 -2.98 -62.26 45.69
N ASP A 14 -1.91 -62.73 45.05
CA ASP A 14 -1.92 -64.07 44.44
C ASP A 14 -1.93 -65.11 45.57
N ASP A 15 -3.14 -65.49 46.01
CA ASP A 15 -3.40 -66.50 47.04
C ASP A 15 -3.10 -67.94 46.55
N ARG A 16 -2.89 -68.14 45.25
CA ARG A 16 -2.75 -69.47 44.64
C ARG A 16 -1.51 -70.23 45.13
N PRO A 17 -0.31 -69.63 45.24
CA PRO A 17 0.88 -70.29 45.77
C PRO A 17 0.68 -70.73 47.22
N VAL A 18 0.04 -69.90 48.04
CA VAL A 18 -0.24 -70.22 49.46
C VAL A 18 -1.22 -71.39 49.58
N LYS A 19 -2.32 -71.37 48.83
CA LYS A 19 -3.30 -72.47 48.81
C LYS A 19 -2.70 -73.76 48.27
N ASN A 20 -1.79 -73.68 47.31
CA ASN A 20 -1.08 -74.84 46.79
C ASN A 20 -0.07 -75.41 47.80
N LEU A 21 0.61 -74.54 48.54
CA LEU A 21 1.52 -74.94 49.61
C LEU A 21 0.75 -75.63 50.74
N GLU A 22 -0.38 -75.06 51.17
CA GLU A 22 -1.28 -75.64 52.17
C GLU A 22 -1.72 -77.06 51.78
N LYS A 23 -2.21 -77.24 50.55
CA LYS A 23 -2.61 -78.56 50.04
C LYS A 23 -1.46 -79.57 50.07
N LYS A 24 -0.24 -79.14 49.75
CA LYS A 24 0.94 -80.03 49.73
C LYS A 24 1.44 -80.36 51.12
N VAL A 25 1.35 -79.43 52.08
CA VAL A 25 1.62 -79.71 53.50
C VAL A 25 0.63 -80.76 54.02
N VAL A 26 -0.67 -80.57 53.77
CA VAL A 26 -1.71 -81.52 54.18
C VAL A 26 -1.51 -82.89 53.52
N ALA A 27 -1.17 -82.93 52.24
CA ALA A 27 -0.88 -84.18 51.52
C ALA A 27 0.35 -84.90 52.10
N TRP A 28 1.43 -84.19 52.39
CA TRP A 28 2.62 -84.75 53.02
C TRP A 28 2.32 -85.31 54.42
N LEU A 29 1.57 -84.58 55.24
CA LEU A 29 1.16 -85.04 56.58
C LEU A 29 0.29 -86.31 56.52
N ALA A 30 -0.54 -86.46 55.49
CA ALA A 30 -1.32 -87.67 55.26
C ALA A 30 -0.42 -88.84 54.81
N SER A 31 0.59 -88.56 53.98
CA SER A 31 1.48 -89.57 53.40
C SER A 31 2.43 -90.20 54.43
N LEU A 32 2.79 -89.46 55.49
CA LEU A 32 3.59 -89.95 56.63
C LEU A 32 3.01 -91.19 57.34
N LYS A 33 1.70 -91.47 57.21
CA LYS A 33 1.05 -92.63 57.84
C LYS A 33 1.07 -93.90 56.99
N THR A 34 1.37 -93.78 55.70
CA THR A 34 1.13 -94.83 54.69
C THR A 34 2.31 -95.13 53.78
N GLU A 35 3.27 -94.20 53.63
CA GLU A 35 4.39 -94.32 52.69
C GLU A 35 5.72 -94.69 53.37
N SER A 36 6.71 -95.10 52.57
CA SER A 36 8.06 -95.37 53.07
C SER A 36 8.77 -94.08 53.49
N ILE A 37 9.74 -94.21 54.39
CA ILE A 37 10.53 -93.09 54.92
C ILE A 37 11.25 -92.32 53.78
N GLU A 38 11.75 -93.01 52.76
CA GLU A 38 12.43 -92.39 51.62
C GLU A 38 11.50 -91.52 50.77
N SER A 39 10.26 -91.98 50.55
CA SER A 39 9.25 -91.22 49.80
C SER A 39 8.78 -89.99 50.56
N ALA A 40 8.59 -90.12 51.88
CA ALA A 40 8.26 -89.01 52.77
C ALA A 40 9.38 -87.96 52.82
N GLN A 41 10.65 -88.38 52.80
CA GLN A 41 11.80 -87.48 52.76
C GLN A 41 11.87 -86.70 51.44
N HIS A 42 11.67 -87.36 50.31
CA HIS A 42 11.66 -86.69 49.01
C HIS A 42 10.53 -85.64 48.89
N SER A 43 9.35 -85.98 49.40
CA SER A 43 8.20 -85.06 49.44
C SER A 43 8.45 -83.86 50.37
N TYR A 44 9.16 -84.07 51.49
CA TYR A 44 9.59 -83.01 52.39
C TYR A 44 10.61 -82.05 51.74
N GLU A 45 11.61 -82.57 51.02
CA GLU A 45 12.57 -81.75 50.27
C GLU A 45 11.86 -80.92 49.18
N SER A 46 10.89 -81.50 48.48
CA SER A 46 10.06 -80.79 47.51
C SER A 46 9.23 -79.66 48.15
N LEU A 47 8.73 -79.89 49.36
CA LEU A 47 8.01 -78.86 50.13
C LEU A 47 8.94 -77.71 50.52
N LEU A 48 10.16 -77.99 50.99
CA LEU A 48 11.16 -76.97 51.33
C LEU A 48 11.52 -76.09 50.13
N ILE A 49 11.72 -76.69 48.95
CA ILE A 49 11.99 -75.94 47.71
C ILE A 49 10.84 -74.98 47.40
N GLN A 50 9.59 -75.42 47.59
CA GLN A 50 8.42 -74.57 47.31
C GLN A 50 8.28 -73.42 48.32
N ILE A 51 8.58 -73.66 49.60
CA ILE A 51 8.64 -72.60 50.61
C ILE A 51 9.72 -71.59 50.26
N SER A 52 10.90 -72.05 49.84
CA SER A 52 12.01 -71.19 49.40
C SER A 52 11.61 -70.33 48.20
N ASN A 53 10.98 -70.93 47.19
CA ASN A 53 10.50 -70.20 46.00
C ASN A 53 9.43 -69.16 46.37
N TYR A 54 8.51 -69.51 47.27
CA TYR A 54 7.48 -68.57 47.73
C TYR A 54 8.10 -67.39 48.49
N ARG A 55 9.09 -67.64 49.35
CA ARG A 55 9.85 -66.60 50.03
C ARG A 55 10.52 -65.64 49.04
N THR A 56 11.25 -66.17 48.06
CA THR A 56 11.90 -65.34 47.03
C THR A 56 10.87 -64.52 46.25
N SER A 57 9.70 -65.09 45.96
CA SER A 57 8.60 -64.38 45.29
C SER A 57 8.06 -63.23 46.13
N LEU A 58 7.93 -63.39 47.46
CA LEU A 58 7.52 -62.33 48.38
C LEU A 58 8.55 -61.20 48.43
N GLU A 59 9.84 -61.54 48.51
CA GLU A 59 10.93 -60.56 48.50
C GLU A 59 10.92 -59.75 47.19
N ARG A 60 10.66 -60.39 46.04
CA ARG A 60 10.51 -59.73 44.73
C ARG A 60 9.39 -58.68 44.71
N HIS A 61 8.25 -58.92 45.36
CA HIS A 61 7.13 -57.97 45.35
C HIS A 61 7.51 -56.61 45.98
N ALA A 62 8.27 -56.61 47.08
CA ALA A 62 8.73 -55.37 47.71
C ALA A 62 9.68 -54.57 46.79
N HIS A 63 10.50 -55.26 45.99
CA HIS A 63 11.36 -54.60 45.01
C HIS A 63 10.56 -54.00 43.85
N ILE A 64 9.55 -54.71 43.35
CA ILE A 64 8.66 -54.21 42.29
C ILE A 64 7.88 -53.00 42.77
N GLN A 65 7.34 -53.05 43.99
CA GLN A 65 6.62 -51.92 44.55
C GLN A 65 7.50 -50.66 44.60
N ARG A 66 8.73 -50.78 45.10
CA ARG A 66 9.69 -49.66 45.13
C ARG A 66 10.02 -49.14 43.72
N ALA A 67 10.21 -50.04 42.75
CA ALA A 67 10.46 -49.65 41.37
C ALA A 67 9.27 -48.90 40.78
N ASN A 68 8.04 -49.40 40.97
CA ASN A 68 6.82 -48.76 40.51
C ASN A 68 6.62 -47.37 41.15
N GLU A 69 6.92 -47.22 42.45
CA GLU A 69 6.87 -45.91 43.13
C GLU A 69 7.83 -44.91 42.47
N GLY A 70 9.06 -45.34 42.14
CA GLY A 70 10.02 -44.52 41.41
C GLY A 70 9.59 -44.20 39.98
N ASP A 71 9.00 -45.17 39.27
CA ASP A 71 8.49 -44.97 37.91
C ASP A 71 7.33 -43.96 37.90
N ILE A 72 6.43 -44.02 38.90
CA ILE A 72 5.33 -43.05 39.03
C ILE A 72 5.87 -41.63 39.23
N GLU A 73 6.86 -41.45 40.11
CA GLU A 73 7.49 -40.14 40.33
C GLU A 73 8.18 -39.63 39.06
N HIS A 74 8.89 -40.52 38.35
CA HIS A 74 9.54 -40.18 37.09
C HIS A 74 8.52 -39.76 36.01
N TYR A 75 7.41 -40.48 35.87
CA TYR A 75 6.36 -40.09 34.93
C TYR A 75 5.68 -38.77 35.31
N ALA A 76 5.49 -38.50 36.60
CA ALA A 76 4.98 -37.21 37.07
C ALA A 76 5.92 -36.06 36.66
N ASN A 77 7.23 -36.24 36.85
CA ASN A 77 8.25 -35.26 36.44
C ASN A 77 8.26 -35.03 34.91
N ILE A 78 8.06 -36.07 34.10
CA ILE A 78 7.94 -35.94 32.64
C ILE A 78 6.70 -35.14 32.26
N VAL A 79 5.57 -35.40 32.90
CA VAL A 79 4.32 -34.65 32.65
C VAL A 79 4.51 -33.17 32.95
N ASP A 80 5.10 -32.84 34.10
CA ASP A 80 5.37 -31.45 34.48
C ASP A 80 6.36 -30.77 33.53
N GLY A 81 7.45 -31.45 33.17
CA GLY A 81 8.44 -30.94 32.21
C GLY A 81 7.86 -30.71 30.81
N THR A 82 7.00 -31.62 30.36
CA THR A 82 6.28 -31.48 29.08
C THR A 82 5.28 -30.33 29.15
N GLY A 83 4.56 -30.18 30.27
CA GLY A 83 3.64 -29.07 30.50
C GLY A 83 4.34 -27.71 30.42
N SER A 84 5.49 -27.57 31.08
CA SER A 84 6.32 -26.35 31.01
C SER A 84 6.79 -26.06 29.57
N THR A 85 7.22 -27.10 28.85
CA THR A 85 7.64 -26.98 27.45
C THR A 85 6.49 -26.53 26.53
N ILE A 86 5.28 -27.03 26.76
CA ILE A 86 4.08 -26.63 26.01
C ILE A 86 3.74 -25.16 26.28
N VAL A 87 3.79 -24.72 27.54
CA VAL A 87 3.55 -23.31 27.90
C VAL A 87 4.58 -22.40 27.22
N GLY A 88 5.87 -22.72 27.33
CA GLY A 88 6.92 -21.95 26.67
C GLY A 88 6.83 -21.96 25.14
N ALA A 89 6.34 -23.04 24.53
CA ALA A 89 6.07 -23.08 23.09
C ALA A 89 4.89 -22.16 22.71
N ARG A 90 3.81 -22.14 23.50
CA ARG A 90 2.67 -21.24 23.28
C ARG A 90 3.07 -19.78 23.38
N GLU A 91 3.87 -19.42 24.39
CA GLU A 91 4.39 -18.05 24.55
C GLU A 91 5.24 -17.62 23.35
N ARG A 92 6.13 -18.50 22.87
CA ARG A 92 6.91 -18.24 21.65
C ARG A 92 6.03 -18.05 20.41
N ILE A 93 5.01 -18.89 20.22
CA ILE A 93 4.06 -18.73 19.12
C ILE A 93 3.35 -17.37 19.21
N THR A 94 2.92 -16.97 20.41
CA THR A 94 2.28 -15.66 20.58
C THR A 94 3.23 -14.50 20.29
N GLY A 95 4.50 -14.59 20.70
CA GLY A 95 5.52 -13.60 20.36
C GLY A 95 5.76 -13.50 18.86
N LEU A 96 5.96 -14.64 18.19
CA LEU A 96 6.16 -14.69 16.74
C LEU A 96 4.95 -14.15 15.96
N LYS A 97 3.72 -14.38 16.43
CA LYS A 97 2.52 -13.79 15.82
C LYS A 97 2.52 -12.27 15.91
N GLU A 98 2.98 -11.70 17.00
CA GLU A 98 3.05 -10.24 17.15
C GLU A 98 4.18 -9.65 16.28
N GLU A 99 5.35 -10.30 16.26
CA GLU A 99 6.44 -9.92 15.36
C GLU A 99 6.03 -9.96 13.89
N LEU A 100 5.26 -10.98 13.49
CA LEU A 100 4.71 -11.10 12.14
C LEU A 100 3.81 -9.90 11.80
N LYS A 101 2.92 -9.49 12.70
CA LYS A 101 2.05 -8.32 12.48
C LYS A 101 2.85 -7.03 12.31
N ILE A 102 3.90 -6.85 13.12
CA ILE A 102 4.79 -5.69 13.01
C ILE A 102 5.52 -5.70 11.65
N ALA A 103 6.02 -6.86 11.23
CA ALA A 103 6.70 -7.03 9.95
C ALA A 103 5.75 -6.77 8.77
N GLN A 104 4.52 -7.28 8.81
CA GLN A 104 3.48 -7.03 7.82
C GLN A 104 3.17 -5.53 7.71
N LYS A 105 2.96 -4.86 8.84
CA LYS A 105 2.76 -3.40 8.85
C LYS A 105 3.95 -2.64 8.26
N GLY A 106 5.18 -3.09 8.54
CA GLY A 106 6.39 -2.53 7.93
C GLY A 106 6.41 -2.69 6.41
N ARG A 107 6.01 -3.87 5.91
CA ARG A 107 5.89 -4.13 4.47
C ARG A 107 4.82 -3.26 3.83
N ASP A 108 3.64 -3.16 4.43
CA ASP A 108 2.52 -2.39 3.87
C ASP A 108 2.86 -0.89 3.80
N ASN A 109 3.47 -0.35 4.86
CA ASN A 109 4.00 1.02 4.83
C ASN A 109 5.03 1.22 3.71
N LYS A 110 5.93 0.24 3.51
CA LYS A 110 6.93 0.31 2.43
C LYS A 110 6.25 0.32 1.05
N LEU A 111 5.23 -0.51 0.84
CA LEU A 111 4.47 -0.54 -0.41
C LEU A 111 3.73 0.78 -0.66
N GLU A 112 3.16 1.40 0.38
CA GLU A 112 2.57 2.74 0.29
C GLU A 112 3.60 3.80 -0.09
N TYR A 113 4.77 3.79 0.54
CA TYR A 113 5.86 4.69 0.18
C TYR A 113 6.36 4.47 -1.24
N ASP A 114 6.52 3.22 -1.68
CA ASP A 114 6.95 2.88 -3.03
C ASP A 114 5.91 3.31 -4.08
N LYS A 115 4.62 3.23 -3.75
CA LYS A 115 3.53 3.75 -4.61
C LYS A 115 3.62 5.27 -4.76
N VAL A 116 3.77 5.99 -3.64
CA VAL A 116 3.91 7.46 -3.66
C VAL A 116 5.19 7.88 -4.37
N ALA A 117 6.31 7.18 -4.14
CA ALA A 117 7.59 7.45 -4.78
C ALA A 117 7.49 7.28 -6.30
N ARG A 118 6.85 6.21 -6.79
CA ARG A 118 6.60 6.02 -8.23
C ARG A 118 5.79 7.17 -8.82
N GLU A 119 4.77 7.65 -8.13
CA GLU A 119 3.97 8.78 -8.61
C GLU A 119 4.78 10.09 -8.64
N ILE A 120 5.62 10.32 -7.62
CA ILE A 120 6.53 11.47 -7.57
C ILE A 120 7.57 11.40 -8.70
N MET A 121 8.09 10.22 -9.03
CA MET A 121 9.07 10.04 -10.10
C MET A 121 8.53 10.34 -11.50
N LYS A 122 7.20 10.29 -11.71
CA LYS A 122 6.59 10.73 -12.98
C LYS A 122 6.64 12.24 -13.17
N LEU A 123 6.74 13.00 -12.08
CA LEU A 123 6.83 14.46 -12.13
C LEU A 123 8.25 14.89 -12.48
N GLN A 124 8.39 16.05 -13.13
CA GLN A 124 9.72 16.61 -13.38
C GLN A 124 10.44 16.90 -12.06
N THR A 125 11.77 16.86 -12.10
CA THR A 125 12.58 17.18 -10.93
C THR A 125 12.31 18.61 -10.48
N ARG A 126 12.45 18.86 -9.17
CA ARG A 126 12.23 20.20 -8.61
C ARG A 126 13.11 21.25 -9.27
N ASP A 127 14.34 20.87 -9.62
CA ASP A 127 15.30 21.75 -10.29
C ASP A 127 14.85 22.11 -11.72
N ALA A 128 14.23 21.18 -12.44
CA ALA A 128 13.64 21.45 -13.76
C ALA A 128 12.49 22.46 -13.67
N TYR A 129 11.63 22.35 -12.65
CA TYR A 129 10.60 23.36 -12.40
C TYR A 129 11.19 24.72 -12.06
N HIS A 130 12.24 24.77 -11.23
CA HIS A 130 12.94 26.04 -10.93
C HIS A 130 13.54 26.67 -12.18
N ALA A 131 14.21 25.89 -13.03
CA ALA A 131 14.77 26.37 -14.30
C ALA A 131 13.67 26.89 -15.26
N SER A 132 12.53 26.18 -15.32
CA SER A 132 11.36 26.61 -16.11
C SER A 132 10.78 27.94 -15.59
N ILE A 133 10.65 28.08 -14.27
CA ILE A 133 10.19 29.32 -13.63
C ILE A 133 11.15 30.48 -13.95
N GLU A 134 12.46 30.28 -13.83
CA GLU A 134 13.46 31.31 -14.14
C GLU A 134 13.44 31.70 -15.62
N GLN A 135 13.23 30.75 -16.52
CA GLN A 135 13.08 31.03 -17.95
C GLN A 135 11.83 31.87 -18.21
N LEU A 136 10.67 31.46 -17.67
CA LEU A 136 9.42 32.21 -17.79
C LEU A 136 9.52 33.63 -17.21
N GLN A 137 10.22 33.80 -16.09
CA GLN A 137 10.48 35.13 -15.52
C GLN A 137 11.31 36.01 -16.45
N ARG A 138 12.37 35.44 -17.06
CA ARG A 138 13.18 36.15 -18.06
C ARG A 138 12.35 36.55 -19.28
N ASP A 139 11.49 35.66 -19.76
CA ASP A 139 10.62 35.92 -20.90
C ASP A 139 9.58 37.01 -20.58
N ILE A 140 8.97 36.98 -19.38
CA ILE A 140 8.07 38.04 -18.90
C ILE A 140 8.79 39.39 -18.86
N ASP A 141 10.00 39.43 -18.33
CA ASP A 141 10.78 40.68 -18.24
C ASP A 141 11.21 41.19 -19.61
N MET A 142 11.48 40.31 -20.57
CA MET A 142 11.76 40.66 -21.96
C MET A 142 10.52 41.25 -22.62
N LEU A 143 9.35 40.59 -22.50
CA LEU A 143 8.08 41.07 -23.03
C LEU A 143 7.65 42.41 -22.43
N LYS A 144 7.89 42.63 -21.13
CA LYS A 144 7.64 43.93 -20.49
C LYS A 144 8.50 45.05 -21.09
N ARG A 145 9.78 44.78 -21.35
CA ARG A 145 10.68 45.74 -22.02
C ARG A 145 10.24 46.01 -23.45
N GLU A 146 9.87 44.97 -24.20
CA GLU A 146 9.36 45.15 -25.57
C GLU A 146 8.09 45.98 -25.57
N LYS A 147 7.12 45.67 -24.69
CA LYS A 147 5.92 46.46 -24.52
C LYS A 147 6.24 47.93 -24.25
N GLY A 148 7.12 48.22 -23.29
CA GLY A 148 7.55 49.59 -22.98
C GLY A 148 8.17 50.30 -24.18
N ASN A 149 9.02 49.61 -24.95
CA ASN A 149 9.61 50.18 -26.17
C ASN A 149 8.57 50.48 -27.25
N LYS A 150 7.58 49.60 -27.43
CA LYS A 150 6.48 49.82 -28.39
C LYS A 150 5.59 50.98 -27.95
N GLU A 151 5.31 51.09 -26.65
CA GLU A 151 4.54 52.19 -26.05
C GLU A 151 5.25 53.55 -26.30
N MET A 152 6.56 53.63 -26.02
CA MET A 152 7.36 54.83 -26.31
C MET A 152 7.39 55.17 -27.80
N ALA A 153 7.56 54.17 -28.66
CA ALA A 153 7.56 54.37 -30.11
C ALA A 153 6.17 54.85 -30.60
N PHE A 154 5.10 54.33 -30.02
CA PHE A 154 3.73 54.74 -30.31
C PHE A 154 3.47 56.19 -29.86
N GLU A 155 3.88 56.57 -28.65
CA GLU A 155 3.78 57.97 -28.18
C GLU A 155 4.58 58.93 -29.05
N SER A 156 5.80 58.55 -29.44
CA SER A 156 6.61 59.35 -30.36
C SER A 156 5.93 59.54 -31.72
N ARG A 157 5.33 58.48 -32.29
CA ARG A 157 4.54 58.58 -33.53
C ARG A 157 3.29 59.42 -33.35
N LYS A 158 2.58 59.29 -32.23
CA LYS A 158 1.42 60.11 -31.89
C LYS A 158 1.80 61.59 -31.81
N ARG A 159 2.95 61.93 -31.21
CA ARG A 159 3.47 63.30 -31.17
C ARG A 159 3.79 63.82 -32.58
N LYS A 160 4.56 63.07 -33.37
CA LYS A 160 4.89 63.42 -34.76
C LYS A 160 3.65 63.59 -35.64
N PHE A 161 2.66 62.72 -35.47
CA PHE A 161 1.39 62.82 -36.18
C PHE A 161 0.61 64.06 -35.77
N SER A 162 0.61 64.41 -34.48
CA SER A 162 0.00 65.65 -33.98
C SER A 162 0.68 66.89 -34.57
N GLU A 163 2.02 66.90 -34.64
CA GLU A 163 2.81 67.95 -35.29
C GLU A 163 2.50 68.06 -36.80
N LEU A 164 2.34 66.92 -37.50
CA LEU A 164 1.94 66.89 -38.91
C LEU A 164 0.51 67.42 -39.10
N VAL A 165 -0.43 67.04 -38.25
CA VAL A 165 -1.80 67.55 -38.30
C VAL A 165 -1.81 69.06 -38.08
N GLU A 166 -0.98 69.57 -37.19
CA GLU A 166 -0.81 71.01 -36.97
C GLU A 166 -0.19 71.69 -38.19
N SER A 167 0.85 71.12 -38.81
CA SER A 167 1.45 71.69 -40.03
C SER A 167 0.51 71.64 -41.24
N VAL A 168 -0.34 70.61 -41.36
CA VAL A 168 -1.40 70.55 -42.38
C VAL A 168 -2.46 71.62 -42.10
N LYS A 169 -2.82 71.85 -40.83
CA LYS A 169 -3.74 72.94 -40.47
C LYS A 169 -3.14 74.31 -40.78
N THR A 170 -1.86 74.54 -40.50
CA THR A 170 -1.21 75.83 -40.85
C THR A 170 -1.07 76.00 -42.35
N LEU A 171 -0.74 74.94 -43.10
CA LEU A 171 -0.70 75.00 -44.56
C LEU A 171 -2.10 75.27 -45.13
N LYS A 172 -3.14 74.61 -44.62
CA LYS A 172 -4.52 74.91 -44.99
C LYS A 172 -4.86 76.36 -44.68
N ALA A 173 -4.53 76.85 -43.49
CA ALA A 173 -4.74 78.25 -43.13
C ALA A 173 -3.99 79.21 -44.06
N SER A 174 -2.76 78.88 -44.47
CA SER A 174 -1.97 79.65 -45.44
C SER A 174 -2.57 79.61 -46.84
N ILE A 175 -3.09 78.47 -47.29
CA ILE A 175 -3.80 78.35 -48.58
C ILE A 175 -5.11 79.12 -48.54
N ASP A 176 -5.84 79.06 -47.42
CA ASP A 176 -7.08 79.81 -47.22
C ASP A 176 -6.79 81.32 -47.16
N GLU A 177 -5.67 81.75 -46.57
CA GLU A 177 -5.18 83.13 -46.56
C GLU A 177 -4.71 83.58 -47.94
N GLU A 178 -3.97 82.75 -48.68
CA GLU A 178 -3.56 83.03 -50.07
C GLU A 178 -4.77 83.07 -51.00
N ARG A 179 -5.77 82.22 -50.80
CA ARG A 179 -7.08 82.30 -51.46
C ARG A 179 -7.82 83.57 -51.10
N ALA A 180 -7.78 84.00 -49.85
CA ALA A 180 -8.37 85.27 -49.44
C ALA A 180 -7.65 86.46 -50.09
N GLN A 181 -6.32 86.44 -50.20
CA GLN A 181 -5.52 87.48 -50.87
C GLN A 181 -5.66 87.46 -52.39
N THR A 182 -5.73 86.29 -53.03
CA THR A 182 -6.05 86.17 -54.46
C THR A 182 -7.49 86.61 -54.72
N HIS A 183 -8.43 86.28 -53.84
CA HIS A 183 -9.79 86.80 -53.92
C HIS A 183 -9.84 88.32 -53.69
N GLU A 184 -9.01 88.87 -52.81
CA GLU A 184 -8.91 90.33 -52.55
C GLU A 184 -8.21 91.08 -53.69
N THR A 185 -7.17 90.51 -54.29
CA THR A 185 -6.52 91.07 -55.48
C THR A 185 -7.39 90.90 -56.73
N GLN A 186 -8.11 89.78 -56.87
CA GLN A 186 -9.15 89.59 -57.89
C GLN A 186 -10.34 90.53 -57.65
N ARG A 187 -10.68 90.84 -56.40
CA ARG A 187 -11.67 91.86 -56.04
C ARG A 187 -11.18 93.26 -56.39
N MET A 188 -9.92 93.61 -56.13
CA MET A 188 -9.33 94.88 -56.60
C MET A 188 -9.23 94.95 -58.14
N LEU A 189 -9.10 93.81 -58.83
CA LEU A 189 -9.09 93.74 -60.29
C LEU A 189 -10.52 93.80 -60.87
N GLN A 190 -11.51 93.24 -60.17
CA GLN A 190 -12.95 93.39 -60.46
C GLN A 190 -13.46 94.80 -60.14
N ASP A 191 -12.86 95.52 -59.18
CA ASP A 191 -13.20 96.92 -58.85
C ASP A 191 -12.71 97.92 -59.92
N MET A 192 -11.92 97.46 -60.91
CA MET A 192 -11.53 98.24 -62.09
C MET A 192 -12.40 97.96 -63.33
N ASP A 193 -13.35 97.00 -63.25
CA ASP A 193 -14.18 96.56 -64.39
C ASP A 193 -15.66 96.38 -64.01
N GLN A 194 -16.12 97.11 -62.99
CA GLN A 194 -17.49 97.01 -62.47
C GLN A 194 -18.44 98.01 -63.12
N ASP A 195 -18.83 97.74 -64.37
CA ASP A 195 -20.12 98.18 -64.90
C ASP A 195 -20.78 97.04 -65.70
N TYR A 196 -22.00 96.70 -65.27
CA TYR A 196 -23.02 95.81 -65.86
C TYR A 196 -23.18 94.32 -65.41
N ALA A 197 -24.24 94.15 -64.62
CA ALA A 197 -25.25 93.05 -64.54
C ALA A 197 -24.86 91.72 -63.84
N SER A 198 -25.41 91.34 -62.66
CA SER A 198 -26.81 90.91 -62.33
C SER A 198 -27.16 89.58 -63.03
N SER A 199 -27.71 88.51 -62.44
CA SER A 199 -28.49 88.23 -61.21
C SER A 199 -28.64 86.69 -61.06
N GLU A 200 -28.91 86.21 -59.83
CA GLU A 200 -29.68 84.97 -59.47
C GLU A 200 -29.15 83.58 -59.93
N GLU A 201 -29.22 82.47 -59.19
CA GLU A 201 -29.75 82.09 -57.86
C GLU A 201 -29.32 80.62 -57.59
N GLU A 202 -29.14 80.27 -56.30
CA GLU A 202 -29.52 78.99 -55.63
C GLU A 202 -28.87 77.66 -56.12
N GLU A 203 -28.60 76.61 -55.32
CA GLU A 203 -28.89 76.26 -53.93
C GLU A 203 -27.91 75.13 -53.49
N SER A 204 -27.73 75.06 -52.18
CA SER A 204 -27.26 73.95 -51.33
C SER A 204 -27.73 72.54 -51.75
N VAL A 205 -26.97 71.46 -51.48
CA VAL A 205 -27.13 70.51 -50.34
C VAL A 205 -26.02 69.44 -50.35
N SER A 206 -25.46 69.18 -49.17
CA SER A 206 -24.65 68.03 -48.77
C SER A 206 -25.47 66.73 -48.69
N ASP A 207 -24.93 65.57 -49.07
CA ASP A 207 -24.93 64.43 -48.13
C ASP A 207 -23.93 63.34 -48.46
N ASP A 208 -23.57 62.66 -47.38
CA ASP A 208 -22.68 61.54 -47.15
C ASP A 208 -23.16 60.23 -47.82
N GLU A 209 -22.22 59.39 -48.26
CA GLU A 209 -22.07 57.99 -47.86
C GLU A 209 -21.25 57.13 -48.85
N ASN A 210 -20.26 56.51 -48.24
CA ASN A 210 -19.45 55.33 -48.54
C ASN A 210 -20.08 54.21 -49.43
N SER A 211 -19.32 53.69 -50.41
CA SER A 211 -18.88 52.26 -50.45
C SER A 211 -18.12 51.85 -51.73
N SER A 212 -16.90 51.32 -51.52
CA SER A 212 -16.14 50.27 -52.25
C SER A 212 -15.96 50.28 -53.78
N PRO A 213 -14.75 49.97 -54.30
CA PRO A 213 -14.26 48.56 -54.31
C PRO A 213 -12.73 48.38 -54.19
N ASP A 214 -12.25 47.24 -53.66
CA ASP A 214 -11.17 46.49 -54.34
C ASP A 214 -10.94 45.04 -53.83
N HIS A 215 -10.36 44.25 -54.73
CA HIS A 215 -10.08 42.81 -54.69
C HIS A 215 -8.61 42.48 -54.32
N LYS A 216 -8.45 41.30 -53.67
CA LYS A 216 -7.37 40.26 -53.78
C LYS A 216 -5.97 40.43 -53.13
N ALA A 217 -5.69 39.40 -52.28
CA ALA A 217 -4.47 38.58 -52.13
C ALA A 217 -3.20 39.28 -51.56
N THR A 218 -2.34 38.71 -50.69
CA THR A 218 -1.93 37.32 -50.46
C THR A 218 -1.05 37.24 -49.17
N THR A 219 -0.94 36.02 -48.62
CA THR A 219 0.16 35.40 -47.83
C THR A 219 0.47 35.72 -46.35
N ASN A 220 0.70 34.60 -45.64
CA ASN A 220 1.56 34.32 -44.49
C ASN A 220 1.06 34.62 -43.06
N GLY A 221 0.30 33.65 -42.52
CA GLY A 221 0.18 33.39 -41.08
C GLY A 221 0.58 31.96 -40.76
N PHE A 222 1.83 31.77 -40.32
CA PHE A 222 2.28 30.57 -39.62
C PHE A 222 1.60 30.53 -38.24
N HIS A 223 0.77 29.53 -37.96
CA HIS A 223 0.65 28.99 -36.61
C HIS A 223 0.45 27.48 -36.65
N ARG A 224 1.56 26.83 -36.30
CA ARG A 224 1.79 25.43 -35.99
C ARG A 224 0.99 25.05 -34.73
N PHE A 225 -0.17 24.45 -34.93
CA PHE A 225 -0.84 23.61 -33.94
C PHE A 225 -0.47 22.17 -34.30
N GLN A 226 0.29 21.51 -33.43
CA GLN A 226 0.72 20.14 -33.62
C GLN A 226 -0.09 19.31 -32.62
N GLU A 227 -1.13 18.65 -33.14
CA GLU A 227 -1.85 17.59 -32.46
C GLU A 227 -0.87 16.52 -32.00
N ARG A 228 -1.05 16.08 -30.75
CA ARG A 228 -0.44 14.86 -30.22
C ARG A 228 -1.18 13.70 -30.87
N ASN A 229 -0.49 12.96 -31.73
CA ASN A 229 -0.82 11.57 -31.99
C ASN A 229 -0.16 10.78 -30.86
N ASP A 230 -1.00 10.26 -29.96
CA ASP A 230 -0.62 9.23 -29.00
C ASP A 230 -0.80 7.88 -29.71
N GLU A 231 0.31 7.30 -30.19
CA GLU A 231 0.40 5.89 -30.59
C GLU A 231 1.79 5.40 -30.16
N ASP A 232 1.92 5.09 -28.87
CA ASP A 232 2.96 4.19 -28.36
C ASP A 232 2.23 2.95 -27.84
N GLU A 233 2.22 1.91 -28.68
CA GLU A 233 1.93 0.53 -28.31
C GLU A 233 3.15 -0.01 -27.54
N ASP A 234 3.11 0.05 -26.21
CA ASP A 234 3.99 -0.75 -25.35
C ASP A 234 3.24 -2.03 -24.96
N GLU A 235 3.57 -3.12 -25.66
CA GLU A 235 3.32 -4.50 -25.24
C GLU A 235 4.19 -4.81 -24.02
N ASP A 236 3.64 -4.68 -22.81
CA ASP A 236 4.20 -5.31 -21.61
C ASP A 236 3.39 -6.59 -21.31
N GLU A 237 3.98 -7.73 -21.66
CA GLU A 237 3.57 -9.07 -21.24
C GLU A 237 3.68 -9.20 -19.71
N ASP A 238 2.56 -9.07 -19.01
CA ASP A 238 2.43 -9.43 -17.59
C ASP A 238 2.33 -10.97 -17.43
N GLU A 239 3.46 -11.67 -17.55
CA GLU A 239 3.63 -13.01 -16.97
C GLU A 239 3.94 -12.88 -15.46
N ASN A 240 2.89 -12.76 -14.64
CA ASN A 240 2.94 -13.14 -13.22
C ASN A 240 1.57 -13.69 -12.78
N ALA A 241 1.16 -14.80 -13.40
CA ALA A 241 0.26 -15.75 -12.78
C ALA A 241 1.13 -16.68 -11.91
N ASP A 242 1.13 -16.45 -10.59
CA ASP A 242 1.25 -17.48 -9.54
C ASP A 242 1.51 -16.80 -8.19
N GLU A 243 0.44 -16.45 -7.47
CA GLU A 243 0.45 -16.52 -6.01
C GLU A 243 -0.99 -16.76 -5.51
N GLU A 244 -1.45 -18.00 -5.73
CA GLU A 244 -2.52 -18.57 -4.91
C GLU A 244 -2.05 -18.61 -3.45
N GLY A 245 -2.63 -17.74 -2.63
CA GLY A 245 -2.37 -17.66 -1.20
C GLY A 245 -3.51 -17.02 -0.43
N MET A 246 -4.76 -17.20 -0.85
CA MET A 246 -5.91 -16.93 0.01
C MET A 246 -5.96 -17.98 1.12
N VAL A 247 -5.34 -17.67 2.26
CA VAL A 247 -5.61 -18.42 3.49
C VAL A 247 -6.98 -17.96 3.97
N ALA A 248 -7.99 -18.81 3.71
CA ALA A 248 -9.31 -18.65 4.29
C ALA A 248 -9.19 -18.62 5.82
N ASP A 249 -9.79 -17.60 6.43
CA ASP A 249 -10.08 -17.57 7.87
C ASP A 249 -10.95 -18.80 8.20
N GLY A 250 -10.28 -19.85 8.67
CA GLY A 250 -10.89 -21.06 9.20
C GLY A 250 -11.25 -20.86 10.66
N GLU A 251 -12.55 -20.92 10.91
CA GLU A 251 -13.27 -20.65 12.14
C GLU A 251 -12.76 -21.44 13.35
N ASP A 252 -12.85 -20.80 14.52
CA ASP A 252 -12.65 -21.37 15.85
C ASP A 252 -13.53 -22.60 16.08
N GLU A 253 -12.99 -23.81 15.87
CA GLU A 253 -13.61 -25.02 16.38
C GLU A 253 -13.21 -25.21 17.85
N ALA A 254 -14.10 -24.74 18.72
CA ALA A 254 -14.04 -24.98 20.16
C ALA A 254 -14.11 -26.49 20.43
N VAL A 255 -12.97 -27.11 20.73
CA VAL A 255 -12.91 -28.48 21.25
C VAL A 255 -13.48 -28.47 22.67
N VAL A 256 -14.75 -28.84 22.78
CA VAL A 256 -15.42 -29.17 24.03
C VAL A 256 -14.77 -30.43 24.59
N VAL A 257 -13.92 -30.26 25.61
CA VAL A 257 -13.39 -31.35 26.42
C VAL A 257 -14.55 -31.87 27.28
N ASN A 258 -15.20 -32.95 26.85
CA ASN A 258 -16.09 -33.73 27.70
C ASN A 258 -15.22 -34.58 28.65
N GLY A 259 -15.24 -34.21 29.92
CA GLY A 259 -14.79 -35.08 31.01
C GLY A 259 -15.89 -36.08 31.38
N VAL A 260 -15.52 -37.36 31.38
CA VAL A 260 -16.00 -38.42 32.30
C VAL A 260 -14.82 -39.35 32.54
#